data_AF-A0A4Q2UWB5-F1
#
_entry.id   AF-A0A4Q2UWB5-F1
#
_cell.length_a   1.000
_cell.length_b   1.000
_cell.length_c   1.000
_cell.angle_alpha   90.00
_cell.angle_beta   90.00
_cell.angle_gamma   90.00
#
_symmetry.space_group_name_H-M   'P 1'
#
loop_
_entity.id
_entity.type
_entity.pdbx_description
1 polymer ?
#
loop_
_entity_poly.entity_id
_entity_poly.type
_entity_poly.pdbx_seq_one_letter_code
_entity_poly.pdbx_strand_id
1 'polypeptide(L)'
;IDDNAIPNLVARKVGHPEDFVVSGNIINNPPLGFMHFRIGALHPYFPESEQPSYVTNGADYWKPSRHGFWDGPKNFTLDIEKPPPAWPQHRWLRVQDDTMIYQTPINKLKYEVWGSSYQAWSIAAQMHYSLLENIENNALDLYKFEKPWTMYGDRIRINFMCIYANDILDTDPEHWPKGRGDEDMIVLDLPKMLRRRELGPGRVFTSYLID
;
A
#
# COMPACT_ATOMS: atom_id res chain seq x y z
N ILE A 1 -8.84 4.98 7.63
CA ILE A 1 -7.98 6.16 7.39
C ILE A 1 -7.47 6.66 8.74
N ASP A 2 -6.17 6.85 8.93
CA ASP A 2 -5.58 7.43 10.15
C ASP A 2 -6.09 8.87 10.36
N ASP A 3 -6.45 9.21 11.60
CA ASP A 3 -7.06 10.50 11.94
C ASP A 3 -6.21 11.71 11.52
N ASN A 4 -4.90 11.55 11.45
CA ASN A 4 -3.98 12.62 11.08
C ASN A 4 -3.63 12.61 9.58
N ALA A 5 -4.19 11.71 8.79
CA ALA A 5 -3.87 11.60 7.36
C ALA A 5 -4.24 12.86 6.57
N ILE A 6 -5.48 13.34 6.69
CA ILE A 6 -5.92 14.57 6.00
C ILE A 6 -5.16 15.80 6.55
N PRO A 7 -5.14 16.06 7.87
CA PRO A 7 -4.45 17.24 8.40
C PRO A 7 -2.99 17.33 7.98
N ASN A 8 -2.24 16.22 8.04
CA ASN A 8 -0.83 16.23 7.69
C ASN A 8 -0.58 16.35 6.19
N LEU A 9 -1.43 15.72 5.35
CA LEU A 9 -1.35 15.85 3.90
C LEU A 9 -1.57 17.31 3.47
N VAL A 10 -2.58 17.96 4.06
CA VAL A 10 -2.89 19.38 3.80
C VAL A 10 -1.78 20.27 4.36
N ALA A 11 -1.32 20.04 5.58
CA ALA A 11 -0.24 20.82 6.20
C ALA A 11 1.05 20.75 5.37
N ARG A 12 1.40 19.56 4.85
CA ARG A 12 2.53 19.41 3.92
C ARG A 12 2.32 20.24 2.65
N LYS A 13 1.17 20.12 1.99
CA LYS A 13 0.90 20.83 0.73
C LYS A 13 0.91 22.35 0.93
N VAL A 14 0.37 22.85 2.04
CA VAL A 14 0.38 24.29 2.40
C VAL A 14 1.79 24.77 2.75
N GLY A 15 2.57 23.97 3.49
CA GLY A 15 3.94 24.30 3.87
C GLY A 15 4.95 24.18 2.71
N HIS A 16 4.61 23.43 1.68
CA HIS A 16 5.44 23.15 0.50
C HIS A 16 4.65 23.35 -0.79
N PRO A 17 4.26 24.59 -1.12
CA PRO A 17 3.46 24.88 -2.31
C PRO A 17 4.17 24.50 -3.62
N GLU A 18 5.50 24.34 -3.59
CA GLU A 18 6.31 23.87 -4.72
C GLU A 18 6.08 22.39 -5.06
N ASP A 19 5.65 21.58 -4.09
CA ASP A 19 5.31 20.17 -4.33
C ASP A 19 4.01 20.13 -5.14
N PHE A 20 4.05 19.76 -6.42
CA PHE A 20 2.85 19.75 -7.28
C PHE A 20 1.70 18.97 -6.63
N VAL A 21 1.98 17.75 -6.19
CA VAL A 21 1.03 16.88 -5.50
C VAL A 21 1.70 16.18 -4.31
N VAL A 22 0.96 16.07 -3.22
CA VAL A 22 1.33 15.30 -2.02
C VAL A 22 0.41 14.10 -1.95
N SER A 23 0.94 12.90 -1.74
CA SER A 23 0.13 11.67 -1.66
C SER A 23 0.27 10.98 -0.30
N GLY A 24 -0.81 10.34 0.14
CA GLY A 24 -0.85 9.57 1.38
C GLY A 24 -0.12 8.23 1.27
N ASN A 25 0.12 7.59 2.41
CA ASN A 25 0.67 6.24 2.45
C ASN A 25 -0.47 5.22 2.38
N ILE A 26 -0.56 4.55 1.25
CA ILE A 26 -1.67 3.65 0.92
C ILE A 26 -1.19 2.20 1.04
N ILE A 27 -1.94 1.39 1.77
CA ILE A 27 -1.72 -0.06 1.83
C ILE A 27 -2.14 -0.67 0.48
N ASN A 28 -1.46 -1.75 0.08
CA ASN A 28 -1.68 -2.41 -1.22
C ASN A 28 -1.35 -1.50 -2.43
N ASN A 29 -0.39 -0.60 -2.27
CA ASN A 29 0.24 0.13 -3.36
C ASN A 29 1.64 -0.49 -3.59
N PRO A 30 2.02 -0.97 -4.79
CA PRO A 30 3.19 -1.84 -4.92
C PRO A 30 4.53 -1.19 -4.53
N PRO A 31 4.87 0.04 -4.96
CA PRO A 31 6.06 0.74 -4.47
C PRO A 31 6.05 0.93 -2.94
N LEU A 32 4.91 1.27 -2.35
CA LEU A 32 4.79 1.46 -0.91
C LEU A 32 4.84 0.12 -0.15
N GLY A 33 4.25 -0.93 -0.69
CA GLY A 33 4.30 -2.27 -0.11
C GLY A 33 5.72 -2.82 -0.05
N PHE A 34 6.51 -2.58 -1.10
CA PHE A 34 7.96 -2.85 -1.05
C PHE A 34 8.63 -2.09 0.10
N MET A 35 8.30 -0.81 0.30
CA MET A 35 8.86 -0.03 1.41
C MET A 35 8.39 -0.56 2.77
N HIS A 36 7.09 -0.86 2.94
CA HIS A 36 6.52 -1.45 4.17
C HIS A 36 7.21 -2.75 4.54
N PHE A 37 7.55 -3.59 3.55
CA PHE A 37 8.32 -4.80 3.78
C PHE A 37 9.73 -4.49 4.31
N ARG A 38 10.43 -3.52 3.72
CA ARG A 38 11.82 -3.18 4.09
C ARG A 38 11.95 -2.46 5.42
N ILE A 39 10.88 -1.82 5.90
CA ILE A 39 10.85 -1.12 7.20
C ILE A 39 10.24 -1.98 8.32
N GLY A 40 9.90 -3.24 8.04
CA GLY A 40 9.43 -4.19 9.06
C GLY A 40 7.95 -4.09 9.41
N ALA A 41 7.13 -3.45 8.58
CA ALA A 41 5.70 -3.32 8.81
C ALA A 41 4.89 -4.56 8.36
N LEU A 42 5.49 -5.47 7.59
CA LEU A 42 4.82 -6.68 7.09
C LEU A 42 5.25 -7.91 7.87
N HIS A 43 4.29 -8.81 8.12
CA HIS A 43 4.44 -10.01 8.93
C HIS A 43 4.19 -11.26 8.08
N PRO A 44 4.74 -12.44 8.42
CA PRO A 44 4.48 -13.66 7.69
C PRO A 44 3.06 -14.18 7.95
N TYR A 45 2.29 -14.30 6.87
CA TYR A 45 0.98 -14.93 6.85
C TYR A 45 0.90 -15.94 5.71
N PHE A 46 0.12 -17.00 5.92
CA PHE A 46 -0.26 -17.94 4.88
C PHE A 46 -1.77 -18.15 4.89
N PRO A 47 -2.37 -18.51 3.74
CA PRO A 47 -3.76 -18.91 3.71
C PRO A 47 -3.94 -20.17 4.56
N GLU A 48 -5.08 -20.25 5.22
CA GLU A 48 -5.52 -21.46 5.90
C GLU A 48 -5.56 -22.64 4.91
N SER A 49 -4.98 -23.78 5.30
CA SER A 49 -4.82 -24.94 4.42
C SER A 49 -6.10 -25.72 4.18
N GLU A 50 -7.04 -25.64 5.13
CA GLU A 50 -8.30 -26.39 5.12
C GLU A 50 -9.47 -25.45 5.40
N GLN A 51 -10.67 -25.82 4.94
CA GLN A 51 -11.86 -25.06 5.27
C GLN A 51 -12.14 -25.18 6.78
N PRO A 52 -12.24 -24.07 7.53
CA PRO A 52 -12.46 -24.14 8.97
C PRO A 52 -13.82 -24.78 9.27
N SER A 53 -13.83 -25.73 10.23
CA SER A 53 -15.05 -26.42 10.67
C SER A 53 -15.97 -25.55 11.53
N TYR A 54 -15.44 -24.44 12.06
CA TYR A 54 -16.18 -23.46 12.84
C TYR A 54 -15.90 -22.06 12.28
N VAL A 55 -16.97 -21.31 12.05
CA VAL A 55 -16.89 -19.88 11.72
C VAL A 55 -16.52 -19.15 13.01
N THR A 56 -15.33 -18.54 13.08
CA THR A 56 -15.04 -17.53 14.11
C THR A 56 -16.11 -16.46 14.06
N ASN A 57 -16.58 -15.95 15.19
CA ASN A 57 -17.59 -14.89 15.23
C ASN A 57 -17.21 -13.79 14.22
N GLY A 58 -18.12 -13.45 13.29
CA GLY A 58 -17.80 -12.52 12.20
C GLY A 58 -17.29 -11.16 12.67
N ALA A 59 -17.61 -10.78 13.91
CA ALA A 59 -17.10 -9.57 14.55
C ALA A 59 -15.57 -9.59 14.81
N ASP A 60 -14.92 -10.75 14.80
CA ASP A 60 -13.50 -10.91 15.11
C ASP A 60 -12.63 -11.13 13.85
N TYR A 61 -13.20 -11.11 12.63
CA TYR A 61 -12.42 -11.28 11.39
C TYR A 61 -11.26 -10.28 11.26
N TRP A 62 -11.43 -9.08 11.78
CA TRP A 62 -10.41 -8.04 11.74
C TRP A 62 -9.27 -8.23 12.75
N LYS A 63 -9.36 -9.20 13.69
CA LYS A 63 -8.35 -9.43 14.74
C LYS A 63 -7.53 -10.70 14.48
N PRO A 64 -6.33 -10.59 13.86
CA PRO A 64 -5.45 -11.74 13.65
C PRO A 64 -5.19 -12.57 14.90
N SER A 65 -5.09 -11.95 16.07
CA SER A 65 -4.83 -12.64 17.34
C SER A 65 -5.89 -13.69 17.71
N ARG A 66 -7.09 -13.61 17.13
CA ARG A 66 -8.22 -14.52 17.41
C ARG A 66 -8.31 -15.72 16.47
N HIS A 67 -7.51 -15.75 15.41
CA HIS A 67 -7.60 -16.80 14.38
C HIS A 67 -6.72 -18.02 14.64
N GLY A 68 -5.83 -17.95 15.64
CA GLY A 68 -4.78 -18.94 15.87
C GLY A 68 -3.59 -18.73 14.92
N PHE A 69 -2.56 -19.55 15.09
CA PHE A 69 -1.38 -19.52 14.24
C PHE A 69 -1.51 -20.50 13.07
N TRP A 70 -0.83 -20.19 11.98
CA TRP A 70 -0.70 -21.09 10.86
C TRP A 70 0.10 -22.33 11.27
N ASP A 71 -0.48 -23.51 11.04
CA ASP A 71 0.15 -24.81 11.27
C ASP A 71 0.30 -25.53 9.93
N GLY A 72 1.55 -25.75 9.52
CA GLY A 72 1.86 -26.39 8.26
C GLY A 72 3.35 -26.65 8.06
N PRO A 73 3.74 -27.22 6.90
CA PRO A 73 5.11 -27.63 6.65
C PRO A 73 6.10 -26.47 6.68
N LYS A 74 7.28 -26.66 7.29
CA LYS A 74 8.33 -25.63 7.37
C LYS A 74 8.89 -25.19 6.02
N ASN A 75 8.69 -25.99 4.98
CA ASN A 75 9.11 -25.72 3.60
C ASN A 75 7.92 -25.31 2.70
N PHE A 76 6.80 -24.91 3.29
CA PHE A 76 5.65 -24.46 2.54
C PHE A 76 5.94 -23.14 1.83
N THR A 77 5.62 -23.09 0.54
CA THR A 77 5.66 -21.87 -0.26
C THR A 77 4.35 -21.73 -1.01
N LEU A 78 3.78 -20.53 -0.99
CA LEU A 78 2.60 -20.22 -1.80
C LEU A 78 3.05 -19.71 -3.17
N ASP A 79 2.52 -20.35 -4.22
CA ASP A 79 2.65 -19.84 -5.59
C ASP A 79 1.68 -18.68 -5.79
N ILE A 80 2.23 -17.49 -6.04
CA ILE A 80 1.45 -16.24 -6.14
C ILE A 80 0.56 -16.18 -7.38
N GLU A 81 0.83 -17.01 -8.39
CA GLU A 81 0.07 -17.08 -9.64
C GLU A 81 -1.15 -18.00 -9.50
N LYS A 82 -1.26 -18.78 -8.41
CA LYS A 82 -2.42 -19.62 -8.17
C LYS A 82 -3.63 -18.76 -7.80
N PRO A 83 -4.84 -19.12 -8.28
CA PRO A 83 -6.06 -18.46 -7.85
C PRO A 83 -6.30 -18.65 -6.35
N PRO A 84 -7.10 -17.76 -5.73
CA PRO A 84 -7.51 -17.94 -4.34
C PRO A 84 -8.27 -19.26 -4.14
N PRO A 85 -8.27 -19.82 -2.90
CA PRO A 85 -9.08 -20.98 -2.56
C PRO A 85 -10.54 -20.79 -2.99
N ALA A 86 -11.16 -21.85 -3.52
CA ALA A 86 -12.51 -21.78 -4.10
C ALA A 86 -13.63 -21.59 -3.06
N TRP A 87 -13.36 -21.86 -1.78
CA TRP A 87 -14.33 -21.65 -0.71
C TRP A 87 -14.35 -20.18 -0.24
N PRO A 88 -15.52 -19.68 0.18
CA PRO A 88 -15.65 -18.31 0.69
C PRO A 88 -14.95 -18.16 2.05
N GLN A 89 -14.60 -16.92 2.39
CA GLN A 89 -14.10 -16.54 3.72
C GLN A 89 -12.83 -17.28 4.17
N HIS A 90 -11.90 -17.54 3.25
CA HIS A 90 -10.60 -18.10 3.62
C HIS A 90 -9.81 -17.10 4.48
N ARG A 91 -9.30 -17.57 5.62
CA ARG A 91 -8.48 -16.76 6.53
C ARG A 91 -7.03 -16.79 6.11
N TRP A 92 -6.30 -15.74 6.46
CA TRP A 92 -4.85 -15.77 6.48
C TRP A 92 -4.39 -15.84 7.92
N LEU A 93 -3.62 -16.87 8.23
CA LEU A 93 -3.18 -17.17 9.59
C LEU A 93 -1.75 -16.68 9.78
N ARG A 94 -1.49 -16.07 10.95
CA ARG A 94 -0.16 -15.57 11.34
C ARG A 94 0.78 -16.76 11.52
N VAL A 95 1.96 -16.71 10.92
CA VAL A 95 3.01 -17.72 11.15
C VAL A 95 3.75 -17.36 12.43
N GLN A 96 4.09 -18.30 13.32
CA GLN A 96 4.83 -17.93 14.56
C GLN A 96 6.29 -17.56 14.32
N ASP A 97 6.92 -18.19 13.32
CA ASP A 97 8.32 -17.98 12.98
C ASP A 97 8.47 -16.83 11.99
N ASP A 98 8.91 -15.66 12.48
CA ASP A 98 9.14 -14.47 11.65
C ASP A 98 10.17 -14.68 10.54
N THR A 99 11.07 -15.66 10.68
CA THR A 99 12.06 -15.96 9.63
C THR A 99 11.42 -16.57 8.38
N MET A 100 10.19 -17.10 8.49
CA MET A 100 9.43 -17.61 7.36
C MET A 100 8.92 -16.51 6.42
N ILE A 101 9.10 -15.23 6.75
CA ILE A 101 8.72 -14.09 5.89
C ILE A 101 9.26 -14.22 4.46
N TYR A 102 10.45 -14.80 4.28
CA TYR A 102 11.06 -15.04 2.97
C TYR A 102 10.37 -16.15 2.15
N GLN A 103 9.51 -16.95 2.77
CA GLN A 103 8.73 -18.01 2.12
C GLN A 103 7.31 -17.53 1.75
N THR A 104 6.88 -16.40 2.31
CA THR A 104 5.54 -15.84 2.11
C THR A 104 5.45 -15.00 0.81
N PRO A 105 4.23 -14.77 0.29
CA PRO A 105 4.00 -13.96 -0.91
C PRO A 105 4.69 -12.60 -0.94
N ILE A 106 4.77 -11.88 0.18
CA ILE A 106 5.41 -10.55 0.22
C ILE A 106 6.91 -10.59 -0.13
N ASN A 107 7.59 -11.74 -0.03
CA ASN A 107 8.97 -11.85 -0.51
C ASN A 107 9.10 -11.68 -2.03
N LYS A 108 7.97 -11.73 -2.76
CA LYS A 108 7.90 -11.47 -4.20
C LYS A 108 7.64 -10.00 -4.53
N LEU A 109 7.44 -9.13 -3.52
CA LEU A 109 7.33 -7.69 -3.71
C LEU A 109 8.59 -7.14 -4.37
N LYS A 110 8.38 -6.38 -5.43
CA LYS A 110 9.39 -5.61 -6.13
C LYS A 110 9.03 -4.14 -6.04
N TYR A 111 10.06 -3.31 -6.14
CA TYR A 111 9.87 -1.89 -6.36
C TYR A 111 9.47 -1.69 -7.83
N GLU A 112 8.17 -1.80 -8.12
CA GLU A 112 7.60 -1.69 -9.47
C GLU A 112 6.19 -1.11 -9.40
N VAL A 113 5.69 -0.52 -10.48
CA VAL A 113 4.29 -0.01 -10.55
C VAL A 113 3.35 -1.06 -11.12
N TRP A 114 3.86 -1.90 -12.02
CA TRP A 114 3.14 -2.93 -12.74
C TRP A 114 3.84 -4.27 -12.52
N GLY A 115 3.07 -5.36 -12.39
CA GLY A 115 3.61 -6.71 -12.25
C GLY A 115 2.93 -7.50 -11.14
N SER A 116 3.61 -8.57 -10.71
CA SER A 116 3.12 -9.48 -9.69
C SER A 116 2.87 -8.77 -8.35
N SER A 117 3.67 -7.76 -8.02
CA SER A 117 3.50 -6.94 -6.81
C SER A 117 2.16 -6.19 -6.78
N TYR A 118 1.57 -5.97 -7.97
CA TYR A 118 0.27 -5.34 -8.15
C TYR A 118 -0.86 -6.34 -8.34
N GLN A 119 -0.62 -7.43 -9.07
CA GLN A 119 -1.68 -8.35 -9.51
C GLN A 119 -1.93 -9.52 -8.56
N ALA A 120 -0.93 -9.90 -7.75
CA ALA A 120 -1.04 -11.07 -6.89
C ALA A 120 -1.95 -10.78 -5.69
N TRP A 121 -3.14 -11.37 -5.70
CA TRP A 121 -4.09 -11.30 -4.58
C TRP A 121 -3.48 -11.75 -3.25
N SER A 122 -2.55 -12.69 -3.29
CA SER A 122 -1.86 -13.26 -2.13
C SER A 122 -0.94 -12.24 -1.45
N ILE A 123 -0.29 -11.37 -2.22
CA ILE A 123 0.51 -10.26 -1.70
C ILE A 123 -0.41 -9.24 -1.03
N ALA A 124 -1.48 -8.84 -1.73
CA ALA A 124 -2.45 -7.88 -1.19
C ALA A 124 -3.04 -8.39 0.13
N ALA A 125 -3.49 -9.65 0.17
CA ALA A 125 -4.05 -10.26 1.37
C ALA A 125 -3.06 -10.21 2.54
N GLN A 126 -1.80 -10.64 2.34
CA GLN A 126 -0.79 -10.58 3.39
C GLN A 126 -0.50 -9.15 3.88
N MET A 127 -0.48 -8.16 2.98
CA MET A 127 -0.33 -6.75 3.36
C MET A 127 -1.47 -6.27 4.26
N HIS A 128 -2.71 -6.62 3.92
CA HIS A 128 -3.89 -6.27 4.72
C HIS A 128 -3.90 -6.98 6.08
N TYR A 129 -3.53 -8.27 6.16
CA TYR A 129 -3.45 -8.95 7.46
C TYR A 129 -2.34 -8.41 8.35
N SER A 130 -1.19 -8.02 7.77
CA SER A 130 -0.14 -7.33 8.51
C SER A 130 -0.62 -5.98 9.04
N LEU A 131 -1.41 -5.24 8.25
CA LEU A 131 -2.04 -4.01 8.70
C LEU A 131 -2.95 -4.25 9.91
N LEU A 132 -3.83 -5.25 9.82
CA LEU A 132 -4.77 -5.57 10.90
C LEU A 132 -4.05 -5.93 12.20
N GLU A 133 -2.96 -6.69 12.12
CA GLU A 133 -2.10 -7.00 13.28
C GLU A 133 -1.47 -5.73 13.86
N ASN A 134 -0.98 -4.83 13.02
CA ASN A 134 -0.39 -3.58 13.49
C ASN A 134 -1.43 -2.61 14.07
N ILE A 135 -2.67 -2.60 13.57
CA ILE A 135 -3.78 -1.88 14.19
C ILE A 135 -4.04 -2.44 15.59
N GLU A 136 -4.16 -3.77 15.70
CA GLU A 136 -4.42 -4.45 16.97
C GLU A 136 -3.31 -4.18 18.00
N ASN A 137 -2.06 -4.12 17.56
CA ASN A 137 -0.89 -3.89 18.41
C ASN A 137 -0.54 -2.40 18.62
N ASN A 138 -1.34 -1.46 18.10
CA ASN A 138 -1.05 -0.02 18.12
C ASN A 138 0.35 0.32 17.55
N ALA A 139 0.73 -0.37 16.47
CA ALA A 139 2.04 -0.29 15.80
C ALA A 139 1.96 0.38 14.41
N LEU A 140 1.02 1.32 14.22
CA LEU A 140 0.84 2.03 12.94
C LEU A 140 1.99 2.99 12.63
N ASP A 141 2.85 3.29 13.61
CA ASP A 141 4.09 4.03 13.42
C ASP A 141 5.07 3.32 12.48
N LEU A 142 4.99 1.98 12.35
CA LEU A 142 5.78 1.22 11.36
C LEU A 142 5.48 1.61 9.90
N TYR A 143 4.30 2.18 9.64
CA TYR A 143 3.94 2.70 8.32
C TYR A 143 4.28 4.19 8.16
N LYS A 144 4.93 4.81 9.16
CA LYS A 144 5.29 6.23 9.11
C LYS A 144 6.74 6.39 8.63
N PHE A 145 6.92 7.18 7.59
CA PHE A 145 8.21 7.59 7.06
C PHE A 145 8.65 8.86 7.78
N GLU A 146 9.79 8.84 8.45
CA GLU A 146 10.34 10.02 9.15
C GLU A 146 10.54 11.21 8.20
N LYS A 147 10.99 10.91 6.98
CA LYS A 147 11.16 11.89 5.93
C LYS A 147 10.22 11.58 4.78
N PRO A 148 9.64 12.62 4.17
CA PRO A 148 8.91 12.43 2.95
C PRO A 148 9.80 11.86 1.86
N TRP A 149 9.25 10.95 1.07
CA TRP A 149 9.95 10.30 -0.04
C TRP A 149 9.38 10.76 -1.37
N THR A 150 10.14 10.61 -2.45
CA THR A 150 9.72 11.07 -3.77
C THR A 150 9.92 10.06 -4.88
N MET A 151 8.92 10.01 -5.78
CA MET A 151 8.90 9.14 -6.96
C MET A 151 9.83 9.56 -8.10
N TYR A 152 10.32 10.80 -8.15
CA TYR A 152 11.16 11.31 -9.26
C TYR A 152 10.56 11.04 -10.66
N GLY A 153 9.24 11.14 -10.80
CA GLY A 153 8.56 10.85 -12.07
C GLY A 153 8.22 9.38 -12.30
N ASP A 154 8.42 8.49 -11.32
CA ASP A 154 7.81 7.16 -11.30
C ASP A 154 6.31 7.27 -11.03
N ARG A 155 5.50 6.40 -11.64
CA ARG A 155 4.04 6.43 -11.47
C ARG A 155 3.64 5.95 -10.07
N ILE A 156 2.63 6.59 -9.47
CA ILE A 156 1.97 6.11 -8.25
C ILE A 156 0.47 6.33 -8.37
N ARG A 157 -0.31 5.49 -7.67
CA ARG A 157 -1.75 5.60 -7.55
C ARG A 157 -2.18 6.92 -6.93
N ILE A 158 -3.22 7.49 -7.51
CA ILE A 158 -3.84 8.76 -7.10
C ILE A 158 -4.93 8.60 -6.03
N ASN A 159 -5.13 7.40 -5.47
CA ASN A 159 -6.27 7.09 -4.59
C ASN A 159 -6.43 8.07 -3.42
N PHE A 160 -5.33 8.63 -2.92
CA PHE A 160 -5.37 9.69 -1.92
C PHE A 160 -4.23 10.69 -2.08
N MET A 161 -4.60 11.93 -2.38
CA MET A 161 -3.67 13.01 -2.68
C MET A 161 -4.24 14.38 -2.34
N CYS A 162 -3.35 15.35 -2.20
CA CYS A 162 -3.64 16.76 -2.02
C CYS A 162 -2.92 17.56 -3.12
N ILE A 163 -3.68 18.40 -3.80
CA ILE A 163 -3.25 19.27 -4.89
C ILE A 163 -4.06 20.56 -4.83
N TYR A 164 -3.51 21.68 -5.33
CA TYR A 164 -4.30 22.89 -5.48
C TYR A 164 -5.23 22.77 -6.70
N ALA A 165 -6.47 23.21 -6.56
CA ALA A 165 -7.44 23.16 -7.67
C ALA A 165 -6.91 23.90 -8.91
N ASN A 166 -6.31 25.08 -8.74
CA ASN A 166 -5.75 25.87 -9.84
C ASN A 166 -4.63 25.13 -10.60
N ASP A 167 -3.82 24.31 -9.90
CA ASP A 167 -2.77 23.49 -10.53
C ASP A 167 -3.34 22.46 -11.53
N ILE A 168 -4.64 22.15 -11.43
CA ILE A 168 -5.39 21.31 -12.37
C ILE A 168 -6.18 22.17 -13.36
N LEU A 169 -7.00 23.11 -12.87
CA LEU A 169 -7.93 23.88 -13.70
C LEU A 169 -7.20 24.75 -14.74
N ASP A 170 -6.04 25.29 -14.40
CA ASP A 170 -5.22 26.12 -15.31
C ASP A 170 -4.57 25.29 -16.44
N THR A 171 -4.68 23.97 -16.39
CA THR A 171 -4.12 23.04 -17.39
C THR A 171 -5.14 22.57 -18.41
N ASP A 172 -6.38 23.06 -18.33
CA ASP A 172 -7.48 22.72 -19.23
C ASP A 172 -7.73 21.19 -19.28
N PRO A 173 -8.23 20.59 -18.17
CA PRO A 173 -8.36 19.14 -18.04
C PRO A 173 -9.29 18.50 -19.08
N GLU A 174 -10.22 19.25 -19.65
CA GLU A 174 -11.11 18.78 -20.72
C GLU A 174 -10.36 18.47 -22.02
N HIS A 175 -9.19 19.09 -22.21
CA HIS A 175 -8.35 18.96 -23.40
C HIS A 175 -7.05 18.17 -23.15
N TRP A 176 -6.94 17.48 -22.00
CA TRP A 176 -5.83 16.55 -21.79
C TRP A 176 -5.78 15.47 -22.88
N PRO A 177 -4.57 14.97 -23.23
CA PRO A 177 -4.41 13.99 -24.29
C PRO A 177 -5.28 12.74 -24.07
N LYS A 178 -6.09 12.36 -25.06
CA LYS A 178 -7.06 11.24 -24.97
C LYS A 178 -6.45 9.87 -24.60
N GLY A 179 -5.13 9.71 -24.74
CA GLY A 179 -4.40 8.49 -24.36
C GLY A 179 -3.78 8.53 -22.96
N ARG A 180 -4.02 9.59 -22.19
CA ARG A 180 -3.46 9.81 -20.85
C ARG A 180 -4.61 9.89 -19.85
N GLY A 181 -4.59 8.99 -18.86
CA GLY A 181 -5.52 9.06 -17.74
C GLY A 181 -5.17 10.20 -16.78
N ASP A 182 -6.06 10.46 -15.83
CA ASP A 182 -5.83 11.38 -14.71
C ASP A 182 -4.56 11.07 -13.91
N GLU A 183 -4.33 9.78 -13.58
CA GLU A 183 -3.12 9.33 -12.88
C GLU A 183 -1.87 9.68 -13.69
N ASP A 184 -1.91 9.45 -14.99
CA ASP A 184 -0.83 9.75 -15.90
C ASP A 184 -0.56 11.25 -16.03
N MET A 185 -1.60 12.08 -16.04
CA MET A 185 -1.47 13.54 -16.13
C MET A 185 -0.97 14.13 -14.81
N ILE A 186 -1.67 13.86 -13.71
CA ILE A 186 -1.40 14.44 -12.39
C ILE A 186 -0.05 13.97 -11.87
N VAL A 187 0.30 12.71 -12.09
CA VAL A 187 1.49 12.17 -11.45
C VAL A 187 2.71 12.33 -12.38
N LEU A 188 2.60 12.13 -13.69
CA LEU A 188 3.78 12.16 -14.58
C LEU A 188 3.95 13.46 -15.39
N ASP A 189 2.89 13.96 -16.02
CA ASP A 189 3.04 15.01 -17.05
C ASP A 189 2.98 16.42 -16.48
N LEU A 190 1.95 16.74 -15.70
CA LEU A 190 1.74 18.08 -15.16
C LEU A 190 2.89 18.57 -14.27
N PRO A 191 3.49 17.73 -13.39
CA PRO A 191 4.68 18.14 -12.65
C PRO A 191 5.83 18.59 -13.57
N LYS A 192 6.01 17.92 -14.71
CA LYS A 192 7.05 18.27 -15.70
C LYS A 192 6.66 19.53 -16.47
N MET A 193 5.42 19.60 -16.97
CA MET A 193 4.93 20.72 -17.78
C MET A 193 4.95 22.05 -17.02
N LEU A 194 4.52 22.03 -15.76
CA LEU A 194 4.42 23.24 -14.94
C LEU A 194 5.74 23.65 -14.29
N ARG A 195 6.83 22.92 -14.58
CA ARG A 195 8.17 23.11 -14.00
C ARG A 195 8.15 23.30 -12.49
N ARG A 196 7.15 22.71 -11.82
CA ARG A 196 7.09 22.69 -10.36
C ARG A 196 8.12 21.66 -9.90
N ARG A 197 9.33 22.22 -9.70
CA ARG A 197 10.62 21.64 -9.32
C ARG A 197 11.30 20.78 -10.40
N GLU A 198 12.00 21.47 -11.32
CA GLU A 198 12.98 20.90 -12.27
C GLU A 198 14.40 20.65 -11.68
N LEU A 199 14.61 20.72 -10.36
CA LEU A 199 15.90 20.40 -9.71
C LEU A 199 15.71 19.74 -8.33
N GLY A 200 15.00 18.61 -8.29
CA GLY A 200 14.60 17.93 -7.05
C GLY A 200 13.07 17.79 -6.98
N PRO A 201 12.52 16.90 -6.15
CA PRO A 201 11.80 15.80 -6.77
C PRO A 201 10.28 16.03 -6.73
N GLY A 202 9.63 15.85 -7.89
CA GLY A 202 8.18 16.00 -8.05
C GLY A 202 7.43 14.78 -7.54
N ARG A 203 6.82 14.95 -6.36
CA ARG A 203 5.87 14.12 -5.60
C ARG A 203 6.40 13.80 -4.22
N VAL A 204 5.75 14.30 -3.20
CA VAL A 204 6.20 14.05 -1.84
C VAL A 204 5.17 13.18 -1.13
N PHE A 205 5.60 11.98 -0.72
CA PHE A 205 4.80 11.13 0.15
C PHE A 205 5.00 11.57 1.57
N THR A 206 3.90 11.86 2.23
CA THR A 206 3.92 12.02 3.67
C THR A 206 3.12 10.88 4.25
N SER A 207 3.70 10.21 5.22
CA SER A 207 3.29 8.87 5.59
C SER A 207 2.07 8.86 6.49
N TYR A 208 0.88 8.74 5.92
CA TYR A 208 -0.31 8.58 6.75
C TYR A 208 -1.22 7.55 6.15
N LEU A 209 -1.58 6.60 7.01
CA LEU A 209 -2.16 5.32 6.68
C LEU A 209 -3.61 5.48 6.21
N ILE A 210 -3.92 4.85 5.10
CA ILE A 210 -5.26 4.87 4.48
C ILE A 210 -5.56 3.42 4.14
N ASP A 211 -6.62 2.91 4.76
CA ASP A 211 -7.18 1.58 4.48
C ASP A 211 -8.15 1.65 3.29
#